data_AF-A0A137NYR2-F1
#
_entry.id   AF-A0A137NYR2-F1
#
_cell.length_a   1.000
_cell.length_b   1.000
_cell.length_c   1.000
_cell.angle_alpha   90.00
_cell.angle_beta   90.00
_cell.angle_gamma   90.00
#
_symmetry.space_group_name_H-M   'P 1'
#
loop_
_entity.id
_entity.type
_entity.pdbx_description
1 polymer ?
#
loop_
_entity_poly.entity_id
_entity_poly.type
_entity_poly.pdbx_seq_one_letter_code
_entity_poly.pdbx_strand_id
1 'polypeptide(L)'
;MYNLLTKLTLLTVLGLVSATEPGYSHQCPPGEYCKPKPYGGGCECCPIPPNPCYPPESGFWDGQKWCCTKPPEPICPTINWNFLIGAEVDQAAGTIRFPDGRVVPINSVHQPIRIIIKGQPYDKSLNRERLNIEIERNYKGCWVICKVWCG
;
A
#
# COMPACT_ATOMS: atom_id res chain seq x y z
N MET A 1 13.97 -17.35 85.69
CA MET A 1 12.77 -16.50 85.84
C MET A 1 12.34 -16.08 84.44
N TYR A 2 11.15 -16.51 84.04
CA TYR A 2 10.48 -16.11 82.80
C TYR A 2 10.09 -14.63 82.88
N ASN A 3 10.28 -13.90 81.77
CA ASN A 3 9.50 -12.71 81.43
C ASN A 3 9.51 -12.62 79.89
N LEU A 4 8.43 -13.07 79.23
CA LEU A 4 7.29 -12.25 78.79
C LEU A 4 7.72 -11.19 77.77
N LEU A 5 7.68 -11.51 76.46
CA LEU A 5 6.58 -11.15 75.56
C LEU A 5 6.16 -9.69 75.69
N THR A 6 6.39 -8.90 74.64
CA THR A 6 5.38 -8.37 73.70
C THR A 6 5.88 -7.06 73.08
N LYS A 7 5.53 -6.82 71.80
CA LYS A 7 5.59 -5.55 71.04
C LYS A 7 6.95 -5.30 70.37
N LEU A 8 7.09 -5.04 69.08
CA LEU A 8 6.15 -4.62 68.06
C LEU A 8 6.74 -5.02 66.68
N THR A 9 5.88 -5.51 65.81
CA THR A 9 6.00 -5.54 64.34
C THR A 9 6.80 -4.38 63.74
N LEU A 10 7.70 -4.66 62.79
CA LEU A 10 7.72 -3.95 61.52
C LEU A 10 8.38 -4.80 60.42
N LEU A 11 7.56 -5.18 59.43
CA LEU A 11 7.96 -5.77 58.17
C LEU A 11 8.96 -4.83 57.47
N THR A 12 10.23 -5.24 57.34
CA THR A 12 11.11 -4.72 56.29
C THR A 12 10.82 -5.49 55.00
N VAL A 13 9.69 -5.17 54.36
CA VAL A 13 9.55 -5.38 52.91
C VAL A 13 10.39 -4.28 52.28
N LEU A 14 11.67 -4.56 52.09
CA LEU A 14 12.48 -3.83 51.12
C LEU A 14 11.83 -4.10 49.77
N GLY A 15 11.00 -3.14 49.36
CA GLY A 15 10.51 -3.05 48.01
C GLY A 15 11.72 -3.10 47.07
N LEU A 16 11.87 -4.22 46.38
CA LEU A 16 12.39 -4.21 45.02
C LEU A 16 11.46 -3.31 44.23
N VAL A 17 11.70 -2.00 44.33
CA VAL A 17 11.33 -1.08 43.28
C VAL A 17 12.20 -1.55 42.13
N SER A 18 11.64 -2.42 41.31
CA SER A 18 11.99 -2.42 39.90
C SER A 18 11.82 -0.97 39.48
N ALA A 19 12.92 -0.23 39.48
CA ALA A 19 13.06 0.91 38.63
C ALA A 19 12.84 0.32 37.23
N THR A 20 11.58 0.29 36.80
CA THR A 20 11.31 0.39 35.38
C THR A 20 12.05 1.65 35.01
N GLU A 21 13.21 1.48 34.36
CA GLU A 21 13.84 2.55 33.62
C GLU A 21 12.71 3.34 32.97
N PRO A 22 12.68 4.69 33.05
CA PRO A 22 11.67 5.44 32.33
C PRO A 22 11.82 5.04 30.88
N GLY A 23 10.92 4.17 30.43
CA GLY A 23 10.88 3.68 29.09
C GLY A 23 10.53 4.88 28.27
N TYR A 24 11.54 5.57 27.74
CA TYR A 24 11.42 6.34 26.51
C TYR A 24 11.13 5.34 25.38
N SER A 25 10.07 4.56 25.53
CA SER A 25 9.58 3.71 24.47
C SER A 25 8.95 4.67 23.47
N HIS A 26 9.73 5.02 22.45
CA HIS A 26 9.32 5.61 21.18
C HIS A 26 8.32 4.69 20.43
N GLN A 27 7.48 3.97 21.14
CA GLN A 27 6.73 2.82 20.64
C GLN A 27 5.25 3.20 20.67
N CYS A 28 4.83 3.81 19.56
CA CYS A 28 3.43 3.95 19.26
C CYS A 28 2.81 2.57 18.97
N PRO A 29 1.49 2.42 19.11
CA PRO A 29 0.78 1.23 18.68
C PRO A 29 1.11 0.84 17.23
N PRO A 30 0.99 -0.45 16.85
CA PRO A 30 1.16 -0.87 15.48
C PRO A 30 0.28 -0.05 14.51
N GLY A 31 0.87 0.41 13.41
CA GLY A 31 0.18 1.26 12.42
C GLY A 31 0.28 2.76 12.69
N GLU A 32 0.94 3.17 13.79
CA GLU A 32 1.20 4.56 14.13
C GLU A 32 2.70 4.85 14.19
N TYR A 33 3.07 6.12 14.07
CA TYR A 33 4.44 6.61 14.22
C TYR A 33 4.50 7.79 15.19
N CYS A 34 5.66 7.90 15.83
CA CYS A 34 6.00 8.95 16.79
C CYS A 34 6.33 10.23 16.03
N LYS A 35 5.33 11.10 15.81
CA LYS A 35 5.50 12.41 15.16
C LYS A 35 6.07 13.42 16.17
N PRO A 36 7.26 13.98 15.96
CA PRO A 36 7.83 14.96 16.90
C PRO A 36 6.95 16.20 17.07
N LYS A 37 6.78 16.67 18.31
CA LYS A 37 6.03 17.90 18.59
C LYS A 37 6.88 19.14 18.24
N PRO A 38 6.26 20.23 17.73
CA PRO A 38 7.01 21.40 17.24
C PRO A 38 7.86 22.13 18.30
N TYR A 39 7.46 22.07 19.57
CA TYR A 39 8.05 22.86 20.66
C TYR A 39 8.81 22.00 21.69
N GLY A 40 9.23 20.79 21.31
CA GLY A 40 9.85 19.84 22.22
C GLY A 40 8.84 19.09 23.10
N GLY A 41 9.34 18.24 24.00
CA GLY A 41 8.49 17.48 24.94
C GLY A 41 7.96 16.14 24.43
N GLY A 42 8.66 15.50 23.50
CA GLY A 42 8.34 14.14 23.01
C GLY A 42 7.61 14.13 21.67
N CYS A 43 6.84 13.08 21.42
CA CYS A 43 6.08 12.89 20.19
C CYS A 43 4.61 12.60 20.46
N GLU A 44 3.81 12.74 19.42
CA GLU A 44 2.44 12.30 19.35
C GLU A 44 2.36 11.09 18.43
N CYS A 45 1.59 10.07 18.82
CA CYS A 45 1.36 8.93 17.94
C CYS A 45 0.30 9.30 16.89
N CYS A 46 0.69 9.20 15.63
CA CYS A 46 -0.15 9.52 14.48
C CYS A 46 -0.25 8.30 13.55
N PRO A 47 -1.37 8.09 12.85
CA PRO A 47 -1.47 7.04 11.83
C PRO A 47 -0.36 7.19 10.78
N ILE A 48 0.22 6.06 10.34
CA ILE A 48 1.14 6.05 9.21
C ILE A 48 0.37 6.52 7.95
N PRO A 49 0.86 7.57 7.25
CA PRO A 49 0.22 8.03 6.02
C PRO A 49 0.12 6.91 4.96
N PRO A 50 -0.85 6.97 4.04
CA PRO A 50 -0.95 6.00 2.95
C PRO A 50 0.35 5.89 2.15
N ASN A 51 0.73 4.66 1.76
CA ASN A 51 1.93 4.39 0.98
C ASN A 51 1.83 5.07 -0.41
N PRO A 52 2.69 6.05 -0.72
CA PRO A 52 2.71 6.72 -2.02
C PRO A 52 3.50 5.94 -3.07
N CYS A 53 4.24 4.90 -2.69
CA CYS A 53 5.12 4.17 -3.59
C CYS A 53 4.33 3.35 -4.61
N TYR A 54 4.87 3.30 -5.83
CA TYR A 54 4.36 2.45 -6.90
C TYR A 54 5.49 1.57 -7.45
N PRO A 55 5.34 0.25 -7.41
CA PRO A 55 4.23 -0.50 -6.82
C PRO A 55 4.24 -0.41 -5.27
N PRO A 56 3.14 -0.72 -4.57
CA PRO A 56 3.07 -0.59 -3.11
C PRO A 56 4.17 -1.35 -2.36
N GLU A 57 4.54 -2.54 -2.83
CA GLU A 57 5.60 -3.38 -2.27
C GLU A 57 7.01 -2.78 -2.38
N SER A 58 7.21 -1.73 -3.19
CA SER A 58 8.50 -1.03 -3.26
C SER A 58 8.70 -0.04 -2.11
N GLY A 59 7.64 0.25 -1.35
CA GLY A 59 7.65 1.17 -0.23
C GLY A 59 7.94 0.49 1.10
N PHE A 60 8.80 1.10 1.89
CA PHE A 60 8.91 0.81 3.33
C PHE A 60 8.83 2.11 4.13
N TRP A 61 8.22 2.04 5.31
CA TRP A 61 8.17 3.17 6.25
C TRP A 61 9.41 3.14 7.14
N ASP A 62 10.20 4.21 7.15
CA ASP A 62 11.44 4.30 7.97
C ASP A 62 11.21 4.83 9.39
N GLY A 63 9.95 5.11 9.75
CA GLY A 63 9.56 5.75 11.01
C GLY A 63 9.18 7.22 10.85
N GLN A 64 9.57 7.88 9.75
CA GLN A 64 9.31 9.30 9.49
C GLN A 64 8.70 9.56 8.10
N LYS A 65 9.08 8.76 7.11
CA LYS A 65 8.65 8.90 5.72
C LYS A 65 8.56 7.54 5.02
N TRP A 66 7.85 7.54 3.90
CA TRP A 66 7.90 6.43 2.95
C TRP A 66 9.18 6.51 2.12
N CYS A 67 9.94 5.43 2.11
CA CYS A 67 11.10 5.23 1.27
C CYS A 67 10.71 4.28 0.13
N CYS A 68 10.69 4.80 -1.10
CA CYS A 68 10.37 4.03 -2.29
C CYS A 68 11.65 3.52 -2.96
N THR A 69 11.71 2.22 -3.21
CA THR A 69 12.75 1.62 -4.07
C THR A 69 12.30 1.65 -5.53
N LYS A 70 13.28 1.66 -6.46
CA LYS A 70 12.96 1.62 -7.89
C LYS A 70 12.22 0.30 -8.19
N PRO A 71 11.04 0.32 -8.84
CA PRO A 71 10.39 -0.90 -9.27
C PRO A 71 11.29 -1.72 -10.20
N PRO A 72 11.21 -3.06 -10.15
CA PRO A 72 11.83 -3.89 -11.15
C PRO A 72 11.16 -3.62 -12.51
N GLU A 73 11.96 -3.72 -13.58
CA GLU A 73 11.49 -3.37 -14.92
C GLU A 73 10.44 -4.38 -15.42
N PRO A 74 9.40 -3.93 -16.15
CA PRO A 74 8.40 -4.82 -16.74
C PRO A 74 9.03 -5.81 -17.73
N ILE A 75 8.43 -6.99 -17.85
CA ILE A 75 8.88 -8.12 -18.70
C ILE A 75 8.05 -8.24 -19.99
N CYS A 76 6.93 -7.52 -20.12
CA CYS A 76 6.10 -7.60 -21.33
C CYS A 76 6.94 -7.41 -22.61
N PRO A 77 6.53 -8.01 -23.74
CA PRO A 77 7.17 -7.80 -25.03
C PRO A 77 7.38 -6.31 -25.31
N THR A 78 8.51 -5.97 -25.93
CA THR A 78 8.79 -4.63 -26.47
C THR A 78 7.93 -4.34 -27.70
N ILE A 79 6.62 -4.32 -27.49
CA ILE A 79 5.60 -3.92 -28.44
C ILE A 79 5.11 -2.53 -27.99
N ASN A 80 4.92 -1.64 -28.95
CA ASN A 80 4.29 -0.36 -28.67
C ASN A 80 2.77 -0.56 -28.51
N TRP A 81 2.31 -0.72 -27.28
CA TRP A 81 0.90 -0.94 -26.96
C TRP A 81 -0.05 0.23 -27.29
N ASN A 82 0.49 1.39 -27.70
CA ASN A 82 -0.34 2.55 -28.03
C ASN A 82 -1.29 2.32 -29.21
N PHE A 83 -1.09 1.28 -30.03
CA PHE A 83 -2.04 0.91 -31.09
C PHE A 83 -3.43 0.51 -30.55
N LEU A 84 -3.53 0.18 -29.25
CA LEU A 84 -4.79 -0.15 -28.58
C LEU A 84 -5.59 1.11 -28.20
N ILE A 85 -4.95 2.27 -28.11
CA ILE A 85 -5.60 3.50 -27.65
C ILE A 85 -6.74 3.90 -28.58
N GLY A 86 -7.89 4.23 -28.00
CA GLY A 86 -9.11 4.59 -28.72
C GLY A 86 -9.94 3.39 -29.21
N ALA A 87 -9.44 2.16 -29.10
CA ALA A 87 -10.24 0.98 -29.39
C ALA A 87 -11.38 0.82 -28.37
N GLU A 88 -12.54 0.35 -28.83
CA GLU A 88 -13.71 0.12 -27.99
C GLU A 88 -13.61 -1.24 -27.29
N VAL A 89 -13.93 -1.28 -26.00
CA VAL A 89 -13.93 -2.50 -25.19
C VAL A 89 -15.36 -2.91 -24.90
N ASP A 90 -15.73 -4.10 -25.35
CA ASP A 90 -16.95 -4.75 -24.89
C ASP A 90 -16.59 -5.71 -23.76
N GLN A 91 -16.82 -5.26 -22.52
CA GLN A 91 -16.53 -6.04 -21.32
C GLN A 91 -17.43 -7.27 -21.19
N ALA A 92 -18.67 -7.20 -21.69
CA ALA A 92 -19.61 -8.32 -21.62
C ALA A 92 -19.24 -9.41 -22.62
N ALA A 93 -18.84 -9.02 -23.84
CA ALA A 93 -18.37 -9.95 -24.86
C ALA A 93 -16.90 -10.38 -24.67
N GLY A 94 -16.13 -9.65 -23.85
CA GLY A 94 -14.70 -9.91 -23.66
C GLY A 94 -13.86 -9.59 -24.91
N THR A 95 -14.23 -8.54 -25.65
CA THR A 95 -13.59 -8.19 -26.95
C THR A 95 -13.14 -6.75 -27.03
N ILE A 96 -12.21 -6.49 -27.96
CA ILE A 96 -11.73 -5.17 -28.36
C ILE A 96 -12.08 -4.96 -29.83
N ARG A 97 -12.76 -3.86 -30.14
CA ARG A 97 -13.07 -3.40 -31.49
C ARG A 97 -12.17 -2.22 -31.85
N PHE A 98 -11.37 -2.39 -32.90
CA PHE A 98 -10.49 -1.36 -33.41
C PHE A 98 -11.23 -0.40 -34.36
N PRO A 99 -10.68 0.82 -34.59
CA PRO A 99 -11.26 1.77 -35.54
C PRO A 99 -11.36 1.26 -36.99
N ASP A 100 -10.51 0.29 -37.37
CA ASP A 100 -10.53 -0.39 -38.66
C ASP A 100 -11.68 -1.42 -38.79
N GLY A 101 -12.49 -1.59 -37.74
CA GLY A 101 -13.61 -2.53 -37.68
C GLY A 101 -13.25 -3.94 -37.22
N ARG A 102 -11.97 -4.25 -37.06
CA ARG A 102 -11.49 -5.55 -36.57
C ARG A 102 -11.91 -5.76 -35.11
N VAL A 103 -12.34 -6.97 -34.80
CA VAL A 103 -12.71 -7.39 -33.44
C VAL A 103 -11.83 -8.55 -33.00
N VAL A 104 -11.22 -8.44 -31.83
CA VAL A 104 -10.37 -9.50 -31.25
C VAL A 104 -10.78 -9.79 -29.81
N PRO A 105 -10.62 -11.03 -29.32
CA PRO A 105 -10.74 -11.32 -27.90
C PRO A 105 -9.72 -10.54 -27.06
N ILE A 106 -10.11 -10.02 -25.89
CA ILE A 106 -9.18 -9.32 -24.98
C ILE A 106 -8.00 -10.22 -24.63
N ASN A 107 -8.28 -11.49 -24.29
CA ASN A 107 -7.28 -12.45 -23.85
C ASN A 107 -6.31 -12.92 -24.95
N SER A 108 -6.54 -12.56 -26.22
CA SER A 108 -5.59 -12.86 -27.31
C SER A 108 -4.56 -11.75 -27.51
N VAL A 109 -4.73 -10.58 -26.88
CA VAL A 109 -3.80 -9.45 -27.03
C VAL A 109 -2.53 -9.66 -26.22
N HIS A 110 -2.69 -10.07 -24.95
CA HIS A 110 -1.59 -10.36 -24.04
C HIS A 110 -2.12 -11.20 -22.87
N GLN A 111 -1.26 -11.99 -22.23
CA GLN A 111 -1.58 -12.63 -20.95
C GLN A 111 -0.38 -12.54 -20.00
N PRO A 112 -0.58 -12.13 -18.73
CA PRO A 112 -1.86 -11.68 -18.14
C PRO A 112 -2.30 -10.27 -18.62
N ILE A 113 -3.61 -10.01 -18.54
CA ILE A 113 -4.24 -8.70 -18.78
C ILE A 113 -5.08 -8.27 -17.59
N ARG A 114 -5.15 -6.96 -17.34
CA ARG A 114 -6.12 -6.33 -16.43
C ARG A 114 -6.82 -5.17 -17.11
N ILE A 115 -8.15 -5.14 -17.01
CA ILE A 115 -8.96 -3.98 -17.38
C ILE A 115 -9.20 -3.12 -16.13
N ILE A 116 -8.95 -1.82 -16.23
CA ILE A 116 -9.09 -0.82 -15.16
C ILE A 116 -10.10 0.22 -15.62
N ILE A 117 -11.13 0.48 -14.83
CA ILE A 117 -12.05 1.59 -15.09
C ILE A 117 -11.43 2.86 -14.49
N LYS A 118 -11.23 3.88 -15.32
CA LYS A 118 -10.65 5.15 -14.89
C LYS A 118 -11.43 5.74 -13.70
N GLY A 119 -10.70 6.07 -12.63
CA GLY A 119 -11.26 6.62 -11.40
C GLY A 119 -11.84 5.59 -10.42
N GLN A 120 -11.90 4.31 -10.79
CA GLN A 120 -12.29 3.24 -9.85
C GLN A 120 -11.06 2.66 -9.14
N PRO A 121 -11.21 2.24 -7.87
CA PRO A 121 -10.13 1.54 -7.17
C PRO A 121 -9.82 0.21 -7.86
N TYR A 122 -8.54 -0.14 -7.91
CA TYR A 122 -8.05 -1.42 -8.40
C TYR A 122 -6.83 -1.86 -7.60
N ASP A 123 -6.54 -3.15 -7.62
CA ASP A 123 -5.36 -3.73 -6.99
C ASP A 123 -4.07 -3.24 -7.68
N LYS A 124 -3.21 -2.53 -6.95
CA LYS A 124 -1.97 -1.94 -7.47
C LYS A 124 -0.75 -2.86 -7.33
N SER A 125 -0.93 -4.12 -6.91
CA SER A 125 0.14 -5.11 -6.88
C SER A 125 0.92 -5.14 -8.20
N LEU A 126 2.26 -5.19 -8.16
CA LEU A 126 3.03 -5.32 -9.38
C LEU A 126 2.85 -6.72 -9.95
N ASN A 127 2.59 -6.79 -11.25
CA ASN A 127 2.86 -7.99 -12.02
C ASN A 127 3.62 -7.57 -13.28
N ARG A 128 4.91 -7.87 -13.29
CA ARG A 128 5.84 -7.47 -14.34
C ARG A 128 5.47 -8.00 -15.73
N GLU A 129 4.66 -9.05 -15.80
CA GLU A 129 4.20 -9.65 -17.06
C GLU A 129 2.81 -9.14 -17.45
N ARG A 130 2.12 -8.36 -16.62
CA ARG A 130 0.73 -7.97 -16.87
C ARG A 130 0.63 -6.73 -17.72
N LEU A 131 -0.20 -6.82 -18.76
CA LEU A 131 -0.65 -5.66 -19.51
C LEU A 131 -1.89 -5.05 -18.82
N ASN A 132 -1.80 -3.80 -18.40
CA ASN A 132 -2.91 -3.05 -17.82
C ASN A 132 -3.50 -2.15 -18.89
N ILE A 133 -4.83 -2.21 -19.04
CA ILE A 133 -5.61 -1.43 -19.99
C ILE A 133 -6.60 -0.60 -19.17
N GLU A 134 -6.42 0.71 -19.16
CA GLU A 134 -7.37 1.65 -18.55
C GLU A 134 -8.39 2.10 -19.59
N ILE A 135 -9.67 2.03 -19.20
CA ILE A 135 -10.81 2.38 -20.02
C ILE A 135 -11.62 3.51 -19.40
N GLU A 136 -12.21 4.33 -20.26
CA GLU A 136 -13.16 5.38 -19.89
C GLU A 136 -14.35 5.37 -20.84
N ARG A 137 -15.45 6.04 -20.46
CA ARG A 137 -16.58 6.20 -21.39
C ARG A 137 -16.32 7.38 -22.32
N ASN A 138 -16.50 7.15 -23.62
CA ASN A 138 -16.53 8.23 -24.61
C ASN A 138 -17.89 8.96 -24.61
N TYR A 139 -18.04 9.96 -25.48
CA TYR A 139 -19.27 10.75 -25.62
C TYR A 139 -20.50 9.94 -26.06
N LYS A 140 -20.32 8.75 -26.64
CA LYS A 140 -21.38 7.81 -27.02
C LYS A 140 -21.73 6.83 -25.89
N GLY A 141 -21.03 6.91 -24.76
CA GLY A 141 -21.16 5.97 -23.66
C GLY A 141 -20.43 4.63 -23.86
N CYS A 142 -19.66 4.45 -24.94
CA CYS A 142 -18.87 3.24 -25.15
C CYS A 142 -17.59 3.29 -24.30
N TRP A 143 -17.17 2.15 -23.77
CA TRP A 143 -15.87 2.02 -23.12
C TRP A 143 -14.78 2.06 -24.18
N VAL A 144 -13.82 2.97 -24.03
CA VAL A 144 -12.67 3.11 -24.91
C VAL A 144 -11.39 3.03 -24.11
N ILE A 145 -10.34 2.46 -24.70
CA ILE A 145 -9.02 2.39 -24.09
C ILE A 145 -8.39 3.79 -24.12
N CYS A 146 -8.03 4.33 -22.95
CA CYS A 146 -7.40 5.65 -22.83
C CYS A 146 -5.95 5.59 -22.34
N LYS A 147 -5.52 4.47 -21.74
CA LYS A 147 -4.12 4.27 -21.31
C LYS A 147 -3.77 2.79 -21.29
N VAL A 148 -2.54 2.47 -21.66
CA VAL A 148 -2.01 1.09 -21.61
C VAL A 148 -0.58 1.11 -21.07
N TRP A 149 -0.25 0.18 -20.17
CA TRP A 149 1.11 0.00 -19.66
C TRP A 149 1.34 -1.43 -19.18
N CYS A 150 2.61 -1.84 -19.13
CA CYS A 150 3.01 -3.10 -18.52
C CYS A 150 3.43 -2.88 -17.05
N GLY A 151 3.04 -3.78 -16.15
CA GLY A 151 3.39 -3.76 -14.71
C GLY A 151 2.19 -3.68 -13.77
#